data_AF-A0A509L1T3-F1
#
_entry.id   AF-A0A509L1T3-F1
#
_cell.length_a   1.000
_cell.length_b   1.000
_cell.length_c   1.000
_cell.angle_alpha   90.00
_cell.angle_beta   90.00
_cell.angle_gamma   90.00
#
_symmetry.space_group_name_H-M   'P 1'
#
loop_
_entity.id
_entity.type
_entity.pdbx_description
1 polymer ?
#
loop_
_entity_poly.entity_id
_entity_poly.type
_entity_poly.pdbx_seq_one_letter_code
_entity_poly.pdbx_strand_id
1 'polypeptide(L)'
;MKAIPSRCGAVLKNWDAELPFPKIHKGEKMFKKIGAVLMIMVFLLVCIGVVIAEDGKGNARKGKYLFRKNCRACHGDGGSATELSPISKTQADWQKVFDDYNQLECKTEWNKLSDKDRLDMYAHLHGHAFDSPSPAKCK
;
A
#
# COMPACT_ATOMS: atom_id res chain seq x y z
N MET A 1 -84.26 -58.47 20.00
CA MET A 1 -83.98 -57.54 21.12
C MET A 1 -83.36 -56.30 20.48
N LYS A 2 -84.12 -55.24 20.23
CA LYS A 2 -84.58 -54.13 21.10
C LYS A 2 -83.64 -52.92 21.01
N ALA A 3 -84.26 -51.77 20.82
CA ALA A 3 -83.73 -50.50 20.33
C ALA A 3 -82.86 -49.72 21.34
N ILE A 4 -82.04 -48.80 20.80
CA ILE A 4 -81.85 -47.35 21.15
C ILE A 4 -82.03 -47.00 22.65
N PRO A 5 -81.07 -46.32 23.35
CA PRO A 5 -80.88 -44.88 23.12
C PRO A 5 -79.51 -44.21 23.37
N SER A 6 -79.49 -43.01 22.81
CA SER A 6 -78.66 -41.83 23.07
C SER A 6 -78.15 -41.63 24.50
N ARG A 7 -76.93 -41.11 24.63
CA ARG A 7 -76.70 -39.95 25.48
C ARG A 7 -75.40 -39.21 25.10
N CYS A 8 -75.58 -38.01 24.56
CA CYS A 8 -74.57 -36.96 24.58
C CYS A 8 -74.23 -36.61 26.04
N GLY A 9 -72.96 -36.31 26.30
CA GLY A 9 -72.44 -35.81 27.57
C GLY A 9 -70.93 -35.99 27.57
N ALA A 10 -70.20 -35.07 26.94
CA ALA A 10 -69.52 -33.99 27.67
C ALA A 10 -68.49 -34.55 28.66
N VAL A 11 -67.21 -34.44 28.29
CA VAL A 11 -66.08 -33.87 29.06
C VAL A 11 -64.81 -34.24 28.29
N LEU A 12 -64.51 -33.47 27.24
CA LEU A 12 -63.17 -33.34 26.70
C LEU A 12 -62.59 -32.08 27.32
N LYS A 13 -61.82 -32.23 28.40
CA LYS A 13 -60.95 -31.16 28.90
C LYS A 13 -59.61 -31.77 29.30
N ASN A 14 -58.57 -31.15 28.75
CA ASN A 14 -57.17 -31.18 29.15
C ASN A 14 -56.28 -32.13 28.34
N TRP A 15 -55.98 -31.74 27.09
CA TRP A 15 -54.70 -32.05 26.43
C TRP A 15 -54.28 -30.92 25.48
N ASP A 16 -54.32 -29.69 25.97
CA ASP A 16 -53.64 -28.54 25.36
C ASP A 16 -52.24 -28.42 25.99
N ALA A 17 -51.31 -29.28 25.55
CA ALA A 17 -49.90 -29.04 25.76
C ALA A 17 -49.39 -28.16 24.61
N GLU A 18 -49.58 -26.86 24.77
CA GLU A 18 -48.93 -25.83 23.96
C GLU A 18 -47.41 -25.99 24.10
N LEU A 19 -46.72 -26.39 23.03
CA LEU A 19 -45.29 -26.19 22.89
C LEU A 19 -45.06 -24.75 22.42
N PRO A 20 -44.40 -23.88 23.21
CA PRO A 20 -44.08 -22.54 22.77
C PRO A 20 -42.87 -22.59 21.83
N PHE A 21 -43.09 -22.41 20.53
CA PHE A 21 -42.02 -22.00 19.63
C PHE A 21 -41.52 -20.60 20.03
N PRO A 22 -40.22 -20.40 20.28
CA PRO A 22 -39.68 -19.09 20.62
C PRO A 22 -39.77 -18.16 19.40
N LYS A 23 -40.40 -16.99 19.58
CA LYS A 23 -40.43 -15.96 18.53
C LYS A 23 -39.06 -15.31 18.40
N ILE A 24 -38.48 -15.43 17.21
CA ILE A 24 -37.28 -14.71 16.79
C ILE A 24 -37.47 -13.19 16.87
N HIS A 25 -36.54 -12.56 17.57
CA HIS A 25 -36.49 -11.16 17.97
C HIS A 25 -36.18 -10.24 16.79
N LYS A 26 -36.97 -9.18 16.62
CA LYS A 26 -37.02 -8.25 15.49
C LYS A 26 -35.86 -7.22 15.45
N GLY A 27 -34.64 -7.60 15.84
CA GLY A 27 -33.47 -6.72 16.00
C GLY A 27 -32.40 -6.77 14.90
N GLU A 28 -32.55 -7.63 13.89
CA GLU A 28 -31.46 -7.98 12.97
C GLU A 28 -31.09 -6.89 11.95
N LYS A 29 -32.02 -5.99 11.59
CA LYS A 29 -31.83 -5.11 10.42
C LYS A 29 -30.89 -3.94 10.70
N MET A 30 -30.90 -3.40 11.92
CA MET A 30 -30.06 -2.24 12.27
C MET A 30 -28.64 -2.69 12.67
N PHE A 31 -28.52 -3.79 13.43
CA PHE A 31 -27.22 -4.38 13.78
C PHE A 31 -26.47 -4.95 12.57
N LYS A 32 -27.15 -5.53 11.57
CA LYS A 32 -26.50 -5.95 10.31
C LYS A 32 -25.99 -4.76 9.49
N LYS A 33 -26.72 -3.65 9.45
CA LYS A 33 -26.29 -2.43 8.73
C LYS A 33 -25.12 -1.76 9.44
N ILE A 34 -25.16 -1.66 10.77
CA ILE A 34 -24.05 -1.13 11.57
C ILE A 34 -22.81 -2.01 11.43
N GLY A 35 -22.96 -3.34 11.50
CA GLY A 35 -21.86 -4.28 11.28
C GLY A 35 -21.26 -4.20 9.87
N ALA A 36 -22.09 -4.05 8.84
CA ALA A 36 -21.62 -3.88 7.46
C ALA A 36 -20.90 -2.54 7.25
N VAL A 37 -21.41 -1.44 7.83
CA VAL A 37 -20.76 -0.12 7.77
C VAL A 37 -19.42 -0.13 8.51
N LEU A 38 -19.33 -0.77 9.67
CA LEU A 38 -18.08 -0.92 10.42
C LEU A 38 -17.05 -1.75 9.64
N MET A 39 -17.47 -2.85 9.01
CA MET A 39 -16.60 -3.66 8.13
C MET A 39 -16.05 -2.86 6.94
N ILE A 40 -16.89 -2.07 6.28
CA ILE A 40 -16.47 -1.20 5.17
C ILE A 40 -15.51 -0.11 5.65
N MET A 41 -15.78 0.50 6.81
CA MET A 41 -14.91 1.53 7.38
C MET A 41 -13.54 0.96 7.76
N VAL A 42 -13.49 -0.23 8.36
CA VAL A 42 -12.24 -0.94 8.65
C VAL A 42 -11.50 -1.30 7.35
N PHE A 43 -12.21 -1.78 6.33
CA PHE A 43 -11.61 -2.07 5.02
C PHE A 43 -11.01 -0.81 4.36
N LEU A 44 -11.71 0.32 4.39
CA LEU A 44 -11.20 1.60 3.89
C LEU A 44 -9.97 2.08 4.67
N LEU A 45 -9.98 1.94 6.00
CA LEU A 45 -8.82 2.26 6.84
C LEU A 45 -7.60 1.37 6.53
N VAL A 46 -7.82 0.08 6.26
CA VAL A 46 -6.75 -0.84 5.82
C VAL A 46 -6.23 -0.48 4.43
N CYS A 47 -7.10 -0.10 3.49
CA CYS A 47 -6.67 0.34 2.15
C CYS A 47 -5.79 1.61 2.18
N ILE A 48 -6.04 2.53 3.11
CA ILE A 48 -5.23 3.75 3.27
C ILE A 48 -3.89 3.45 3.96
N GLY A 49 -3.81 2.41 4.79
CA GLY A 49 -2.57 2.04 5.50
C GLY A 49 -1.44 1.49 4.60
N VAL A 50 -1.74 1.05 3.38
CA VAL A 50 -0.74 0.43 2.47
C VAL A 50 0.17 1.48 1.80
N VAL A 51 -0.17 2.77 1.85
CA VAL A 51 0.54 3.83 1.11
C VAL A 51 1.72 4.44 1.89
N ILE A 52 1.96 4.03 3.15
CA ILE A 52 3.00 4.59 4.04
C ILE A 52 4.17 3.59 4.22
N ALA A 53 4.64 2.98 3.13
CA ALA A 53 5.78 2.04 3.16
C ALA A 53 7.01 2.54 2.39
N GLU A 54 7.01 3.79 1.94
CA GLU A 54 8.01 4.33 1.01
C GLU A 54 8.75 5.58 1.53
N ASP A 55 8.53 5.94 2.79
CA ASP A 55 9.29 6.97 3.52
C ASP A 55 10.72 6.49 3.80
N GLY A 56 11.55 6.46 2.76
CA GLY A 56 12.97 6.13 2.84
C GLY A 56 13.54 5.47 1.58
N LYS A 57 12.69 4.90 0.72
CA LYS A 57 13.13 4.33 -0.57
C LYS A 57 12.77 5.30 -1.70
N GLY A 58 13.78 5.96 -2.25
CA GLY A 58 13.60 6.81 -3.43
C GLY A 58 13.04 6.04 -4.63
N ASN A 59 12.31 6.73 -5.51
CA ASN A 59 11.75 6.14 -6.72
C ASN A 59 12.83 6.04 -7.81
N ALA A 60 13.46 4.87 -7.96
CA ALA A 60 14.53 4.65 -8.95
C ALA A 60 14.10 4.93 -10.41
N ARG A 61 12.82 4.73 -10.76
CA ARG A 61 12.32 5.04 -12.11
C ARG A 61 12.34 6.54 -12.37
N LYS A 62 11.88 7.34 -11.41
CA LYS A 62 11.96 8.81 -11.45
C LYS A 62 13.42 9.27 -11.36
N GLY A 63 14.22 8.64 -10.52
CA GLY A 63 15.66 8.87 -10.39
C GLY A 63 16.42 8.76 -11.69
N LYS A 64 16.14 7.73 -12.50
CA LYS A 64 16.74 7.57 -13.84
C LYS A 64 16.46 8.76 -14.76
N TYR A 65 15.25 9.31 -14.70
CA TYR A 65 14.90 10.50 -15.47
C TYR A 65 15.65 11.73 -14.95
N LEU A 66 15.66 11.95 -13.63
CA LEU A 66 16.35 13.08 -13.00
C LEU A 66 17.86 13.06 -13.25
N PHE A 67 18.50 11.89 -13.18
CA PHE A 67 19.92 11.72 -13.47
C PHE A 67 20.25 12.14 -14.91
N ARG A 68 19.44 11.71 -15.89
CA ARG A 68 19.64 12.08 -17.30
C ARG A 68 19.41 13.56 -17.55
N LYS A 69 18.40 14.14 -16.89
CA LYS A 69 18.05 15.55 -17.06
C LYS A 69 19.07 16.50 -16.44
N ASN A 70 19.58 16.18 -15.25
CA ASN A 70 20.40 17.11 -14.47
C ASN A 70 21.90 16.76 -14.54
N CYS A 71 22.28 15.49 -14.34
CA CYS A 71 23.70 15.11 -14.27
C CYS A 71 24.29 14.89 -15.66
N ARG A 72 23.60 14.15 -16.54
CA ARG A 72 24.08 13.93 -17.92
C ARG A 72 24.01 15.17 -18.82
N ALA A 73 23.44 16.28 -18.34
CA ALA A 73 23.53 17.55 -19.05
C ALA A 73 24.98 18.02 -19.22
N CYS A 74 25.85 17.71 -18.23
CA CYS A 74 27.29 17.98 -18.30
C CYS A 74 28.13 16.71 -18.40
N HIS A 75 27.66 15.59 -17.84
CA HIS A 75 28.37 14.32 -17.78
C HIS A 75 27.91 13.28 -18.83
N GLY A 76 27.27 13.72 -19.91
CA GLY A 76 26.93 12.87 -21.05
C GLY A 76 27.99 12.93 -22.16
N ASP A 77 27.78 12.17 -23.23
CA ASP A 77 28.77 12.02 -24.30
C ASP A 77 29.12 13.37 -24.95
N GLY A 78 30.39 13.76 -24.88
CA GLY A 78 30.87 15.05 -25.38
C GLY A 78 30.48 16.26 -24.50
N GLY A 79 30.00 16.01 -23.28
CA GLY A 79 29.70 17.04 -22.30
C GLY A 79 30.94 17.76 -21.76
N SER A 80 30.71 18.82 -21.01
CA SER A 80 31.77 19.66 -20.42
C SER A 80 32.50 19.00 -19.25
N ALA A 81 31.98 17.90 -18.72
CA ALA A 81 32.55 17.17 -17.58
C ALA A 81 32.80 15.69 -17.94
N THR A 82 33.58 15.01 -17.10
CA THR A 82 33.88 13.57 -17.28
C THR A 82 32.60 12.74 -17.35
N GLU A 83 32.52 11.82 -18.32
CA GLU A 83 31.37 10.93 -18.50
C GLU A 83 30.98 10.23 -17.19
N LEU A 84 29.70 10.34 -16.81
CA LEU A 84 29.16 9.77 -15.58
C LEU A 84 28.02 8.83 -15.90
N SER A 85 28.09 7.64 -15.31
CA SER A 85 27.09 6.59 -15.38
C SER A 85 26.92 5.96 -13.99
N PRO A 86 25.84 5.21 -13.72
CA PRO A 86 25.67 4.53 -12.43
C PRO A 86 26.88 3.64 -12.08
N ILE A 87 27.48 2.98 -13.06
CA ILE A 87 28.65 2.10 -12.87
C ILE A 87 29.98 2.85 -12.72
N SER A 88 29.99 4.18 -12.82
CA SER A 88 31.22 4.98 -12.64
C SER A 88 31.69 5.02 -11.17
N LYS A 89 30.85 4.59 -10.21
CA LYS A 89 31.15 4.59 -8.77
C LYS A 89 30.55 3.34 -8.10
N THR A 90 31.08 3.00 -6.93
CA THR A 90 30.50 1.98 -6.03
C THR A 90 29.28 2.52 -5.29
N GLN A 91 28.50 1.64 -4.67
CA GLN A 91 27.39 2.00 -3.79
C GLN A 91 27.85 2.95 -2.67
N ALA A 92 28.96 2.62 -2.01
CA ALA A 92 29.54 3.42 -0.95
C ALA A 92 29.98 4.81 -1.43
N ASP A 93 30.56 4.90 -2.63
CA ASP A 93 30.98 6.19 -3.17
C ASP A 93 29.80 7.04 -3.63
N TRP A 94 28.74 6.42 -4.16
CA TRP A 94 27.48 7.12 -4.41
C TRP A 94 26.86 7.64 -3.13
N GLN A 95 26.87 6.86 -2.06
CA GLN A 95 26.37 7.32 -0.77
C GLN A 95 27.11 8.58 -0.29
N LYS A 96 28.46 8.57 -0.30
CA LYS A 96 29.25 9.76 0.07
C LYS A 96 28.90 11.01 -0.76
N VAL A 97 28.71 10.84 -2.07
CA VAL A 97 28.35 11.94 -2.98
C VAL A 97 27.00 12.55 -2.61
N PHE A 98 26.02 11.72 -2.26
CA PHE A 98 24.68 12.19 -1.90
C PHE A 98 24.58 12.69 -0.46
N ASP A 99 25.40 12.17 0.45
CA ASP A 99 25.51 12.62 1.83
C ASP A 99 26.16 14.01 1.92
N ASP A 100 27.12 14.31 1.03
CA ASP A 100 27.81 15.60 1.02
C ASP A 100 28.03 16.16 -0.40
N TYR A 101 26.92 16.40 -1.11
CA TYR A 101 26.97 16.98 -2.45
C TYR A 101 27.47 18.44 -2.47
N ASN A 102 27.54 19.11 -1.31
CA ASN A 102 27.95 20.51 -1.19
C ASN A 102 29.43 20.73 -1.54
N GLN A 103 30.23 19.68 -1.47
CA GLN A 103 31.64 19.70 -1.87
C GLN A 103 31.84 19.63 -3.39
N LEU A 104 30.79 19.31 -4.16
CA LEU A 104 30.88 19.19 -5.60
C LEU A 104 30.94 20.59 -6.25
N GLU A 105 31.73 20.71 -7.32
CA GLU A 105 31.81 21.95 -8.11
C GLU A 105 30.44 22.35 -8.67
N CYS A 106 29.59 21.36 -9.01
CA CYS A 106 28.24 21.57 -9.54
C CYS A 106 27.16 21.75 -8.46
N LYS A 107 27.50 22.04 -7.19
CA LYS A 107 26.55 22.20 -6.08
C LYS A 107 25.37 23.14 -6.38
N THR A 108 25.58 24.15 -7.21
CA THR A 108 24.52 25.09 -7.65
C THR A 108 23.40 24.39 -8.40
N GLU A 109 23.69 23.36 -9.20
CA GLU A 109 22.69 22.55 -9.88
C GLU A 109 21.98 21.60 -8.90
N TRP A 110 22.71 21.05 -7.94
CA TRP A 110 22.14 20.20 -6.88
C TRP A 110 21.18 20.95 -5.96
N ASN A 111 21.44 22.23 -5.68
CA ASN A 111 20.58 23.10 -4.88
C ASN A 111 19.24 23.42 -5.55
N LYS A 112 19.10 23.22 -6.87
CA LYS A 112 17.82 23.37 -7.58
C LYS A 112 16.90 22.15 -7.40
N LEU A 113 17.45 21.03 -6.91
CA LEU A 113 16.70 19.80 -6.69
C LEU A 113 16.04 19.81 -5.31
N SER A 114 14.86 19.20 -5.21
CA SER A 114 14.26 18.91 -3.91
C SER A 114 14.98 17.75 -3.23
N ASP A 115 14.84 17.60 -1.90
CA ASP A 115 15.35 16.44 -1.17
C ASP A 115 14.81 15.13 -1.75
N LYS A 116 13.54 15.13 -2.15
CA LYS A 116 12.90 13.97 -2.77
C LYS A 116 13.51 13.65 -4.14
N ASP A 117 13.83 14.65 -4.94
CA ASP A 117 14.48 14.42 -6.23
C ASP A 117 15.90 13.87 -6.06
N ARG A 118 16.64 14.36 -5.06
CA ARG A 118 17.95 13.78 -4.68
C ARG A 118 17.80 12.33 -4.23
N LEU A 119 16.82 12.03 -3.38
CA LEU A 119 16.57 10.66 -2.90
C LEU A 119 16.15 9.72 -4.04
N ASP A 120 15.26 10.16 -4.92
CA ASP A 120 14.84 9.40 -6.10
C ASP A 120 16.05 9.10 -7.00
N MET A 121 16.91 10.10 -7.23
CA MET A 121 18.14 9.95 -8.03
C MET A 121 19.17 9.02 -7.37
N TYR A 122 19.37 9.12 -6.06
CA TYR A 122 20.20 8.21 -5.27
C TYR A 122 19.74 6.77 -5.42
N ALA A 123 18.44 6.50 -5.30
CA ALA A 123 17.89 5.15 -5.44
C ALA A 123 18.22 4.52 -6.80
N HIS A 124 18.26 5.33 -7.88
CA HIS A 124 18.71 4.84 -9.18
C HIS A 124 20.21 4.56 -9.22
N LEU A 125 21.03 5.53 -8.81
CA LEU A 125 22.49 5.44 -8.94
C LEU A 125 23.11 4.39 -8.01
N HIS A 126 22.69 4.37 -6.75
CA HIS A 126 23.08 3.34 -5.78
C HIS A 126 22.54 1.96 -6.18
N GLY A 127 21.28 1.88 -6.63
CA GLY A 127 20.66 0.61 -7.03
C GLY A 127 21.29 -0.05 -8.25
N HIS A 128 21.98 0.73 -9.09
CA HIS A 128 22.63 0.26 -10.33
C HIS A 128 24.13 0.56 -10.35
N ALA A 129 24.73 0.77 -9.18
CA ALA A 129 26.14 1.04 -9.01
C ALA A 129 27.02 -0.12 -9.52
N PHE A 130 28.33 0.13 -9.63
CA PHE A 130 29.30 -0.85 -10.13
C PHE A 130 29.23 -2.22 -9.43
N ASP A 131 29.12 -2.19 -8.10
CA ASP A 131 29.09 -3.32 -7.17
C ASP A 131 27.66 -3.74 -6.77
N SER A 132 26.63 -3.13 -7.37
CA SER A 132 25.24 -3.53 -7.14
C SER A 132 24.94 -4.92 -7.74
N PRO A 133 23.92 -5.64 -7.27
CA PRO A 133 23.47 -6.89 -7.90
C PRO A 133 22.87 -6.69 -9.30
N SER A 134 22.58 -5.45 -9.70
CA SER A 134 22.03 -5.12 -11.02
C SER A 134 22.71 -3.87 -11.63
N PRO A 135 24.03 -3.93 -11.93
CA PRO A 135 24.76 -2.77 -12.44
C PRO A 135 24.25 -2.34 -13.82
N ALA A 136 24.12 -1.04 -14.05
CA ALA A 136 23.73 -0.50 -15.36
C ALA A 136 24.92 -0.51 -16.33
N LYS A 137 25.33 -1.70 -16.79
CA LYS A 137 26.46 -1.89 -17.73
C LYS A 137 26.16 -1.45 -19.16
N CYS A 138 24.89 -1.27 -19.50
CA CYS A 138 24.45 -0.79 -20.81
C CYS A 138 24.51 0.74 -20.85
N LYS A 139 25.25 1.29 -21.82
CA LYS A 139 25.27 2.72 -22.14
C LYS A 139 23.95 3.15 -22.81
#